data_AF-A0A6A6WL26-F1
#
_entry.id   AF-A0A6A6WL26-F1
#
_cell.length_a   1.000
_cell.length_b   1.000
_cell.length_c   1.000
_cell.angle_alpha   90.00
_cell.angle_beta   90.00
_cell.angle_gamma   90.00
#
_symmetry.space_group_name_H-M   'P 1'
#
loop_
_entity.id
_entity.type
_entity.pdbx_description
1 polymer ?
#
loop_
_entity_poly.entity_id
_entity_poly.type
_entity_poly.pdbx_seq_one_letter_code
_entity_poly.pdbx_strand_id
1 'polypeptide(L)'
;MQLITIASAAMAALPIVNAATASIYNKCDFDFNIWSVSADGSSDAITIKAGDKYTEPYRKPSQGGVSLKMMNNTGSAGPVGPVSQFEYTLEGFIWYDMSNVDCSGHACPFAQHGWYLDSTDHNCPTRNCLENVEKCIGAYTYWNNDINTLSCDSNNDIQIYMCITSKPDSNDNYTPAPSSSSPEAPASEPTQVQVQQAQVEAPAAPVVTPSPVEAPPHVVTEIVYVTQVSYEMVAPNKRHVHHARHPHARPLM
;
A
#
# COMPACT_ATOMS: atom_id res chain seq x y z
N MET A 1 -31.09 -15.95 68.19
CA MET A 1 -30.67 -16.73 67.00
C MET A 1 -30.76 -15.81 65.80
N GLN A 2 -29.62 -15.34 65.30
CA GLN A 2 -29.54 -14.41 64.16
C GLN A 2 -28.88 -15.19 63.02
N LEU A 3 -29.64 -15.43 61.95
CA LEU A 3 -29.18 -16.15 60.76
C LEU A 3 -28.41 -15.18 59.87
N ILE A 4 -27.10 -15.38 59.74
CA ILE A 4 -26.25 -14.65 58.79
C ILE A 4 -26.39 -15.35 57.44
N THR A 5 -27.03 -14.69 56.48
CA THR A 5 -27.16 -15.16 55.10
C THR A 5 -25.93 -14.69 54.32
N ILE A 6 -25.07 -15.62 53.92
CA ILE A 6 -23.91 -15.31 53.07
C ILE A 6 -24.38 -15.42 51.61
N ALA A 7 -24.52 -14.28 50.94
CA ALA A 7 -24.80 -14.23 49.50
C ALA A 7 -23.49 -14.45 48.74
N SER A 8 -23.32 -15.64 48.15
CA SER A 8 -22.22 -15.92 47.22
C SER A 8 -22.51 -15.26 45.87
N ALA A 9 -21.78 -14.19 45.55
CA ALA A 9 -21.77 -13.62 44.21
C ALA A 9 -21.00 -14.54 43.26
N ALA A 10 -21.71 -15.27 42.40
CA ALA A 10 -21.09 -16.01 41.31
C ALA A 10 -20.64 -15.01 40.22
N MET A 11 -19.33 -14.75 40.14
CA MET A 11 -18.74 -14.08 38.98
C MET A 11 -18.84 -15.02 37.78
N ALA A 12 -19.76 -14.74 36.86
CA ALA A 12 -19.78 -15.38 35.56
C ALA A 12 -18.54 -14.90 34.77
N ALA A 13 -17.55 -15.77 34.60
CA ALA A 13 -16.48 -15.55 33.65
C ALA A 13 -17.06 -15.66 32.23
N LEU A 14 -17.18 -14.53 31.53
CA LEU A 14 -17.49 -14.56 30.11
C LEU A 14 -16.29 -15.20 29.37
N PRO A 15 -16.52 -16.10 28.40
CA PRO A 15 -15.43 -16.61 27.59
C PRO A 15 -14.83 -15.42 26.82
N ILE A 16 -13.55 -15.14 27.07
CA ILE A 16 -12.76 -14.26 26.22
C ILE A 16 -12.56 -15.02 24.92
N VAL A 17 -13.43 -14.80 23.95
CA VAL A 17 -13.22 -15.28 22.59
C VAL A 17 -12.12 -14.40 22.01
N ASN A 18 -10.88 -14.88 21.98
CA ASN A 18 -9.82 -14.21 21.24
C ASN A 18 -10.23 -14.27 19.76
N ALA A 19 -10.70 -13.15 19.22
CA ALA A 19 -10.94 -13.03 17.79
C ALA A 19 -9.60 -13.11 17.06
N ALA A 20 -9.55 -13.91 15.99
CA ALA A 20 -8.41 -13.93 15.09
C ALA A 20 -8.19 -12.55 14.44
N THR A 21 -6.97 -12.33 13.96
CA THR A 21 -6.46 -10.98 13.69
C THR A 21 -5.83 -10.85 12.31
N ALA A 22 -5.92 -9.63 11.77
CA ALA A 22 -5.10 -9.18 10.65
C ALA A 22 -3.89 -8.42 11.19
N SER A 23 -2.67 -8.82 10.80
CA SER A 23 -1.44 -8.17 11.26
C SER A 23 -0.55 -7.72 10.11
N ILE A 24 0.05 -6.54 10.25
CA ILE A 24 1.07 -5.98 9.36
C ILE A 24 2.35 -5.82 10.15
N TYR A 25 3.41 -6.49 9.72
CA TYR A 25 4.75 -6.34 10.27
C TYR A 25 5.58 -5.44 9.36
N ASN A 26 6.05 -4.33 9.89
CA ASN A 26 6.97 -3.46 9.17
C ASN A 26 8.40 -3.99 9.36
N LYS A 27 8.94 -4.69 8.35
CA LYS A 27 10.36 -5.07 8.31
C LYS A 27 11.19 -4.11 7.45
N CYS A 28 10.60 -3.01 7.00
CA CYS A 28 11.31 -1.95 6.30
C CYS A 28 12.21 -1.19 7.27
N ASP A 29 13.19 -0.48 6.73
CA ASP A 29 14.05 0.46 7.44
C ASP A 29 13.43 1.86 7.57
N PHE A 30 12.15 2.00 7.19
CA PHE A 30 11.39 3.24 7.26
C PHE A 30 9.99 3.04 7.85
N ASP A 31 9.47 4.11 8.43
CA ASP A 31 8.10 4.21 8.93
C ASP A 31 7.11 4.36 7.75
N PHE A 32 5.91 3.82 7.91
CA PHE A 32 4.82 4.04 6.96
C PHE A 32 3.47 4.18 7.65
N ASN A 33 2.51 4.79 6.97
CA ASN A 33 1.17 4.99 7.49
C ASN A 33 0.20 3.95 6.95
N ILE A 34 -0.75 3.58 7.79
CA ILE A 34 -1.89 2.75 7.43
C ILE A 34 -3.22 3.42 7.77
N TRP A 35 -4.26 2.99 7.08
CA TRP A 35 -5.66 3.27 7.41
C TRP A 35 -6.46 1.99 7.33
N SER A 36 -7.25 1.71 8.37
CA SER A 36 -8.23 0.62 8.36
C SER A 36 -9.54 1.14 7.76
N VAL A 37 -9.85 0.75 6.53
CA VAL A 37 -10.97 1.27 5.74
C VAL A 37 -12.00 0.20 5.49
N SER A 38 -13.28 0.53 5.65
CA SER A 38 -14.41 -0.37 5.36
C SER A 38 -15.66 0.43 4.97
N ALA A 39 -16.74 -0.27 4.60
CA ALA A 39 -18.02 0.38 4.31
C ALA A 39 -18.58 1.19 5.51
N ASP A 40 -18.21 0.81 6.73
CA ASP A 40 -18.68 1.46 7.97
C ASP A 40 -17.85 2.68 8.38
N GLY A 41 -16.78 2.98 7.63
CA GLY A 41 -15.89 4.11 7.89
C GLY A 41 -14.41 3.75 7.81
N SER A 42 -13.58 4.74 8.12
CA SER A 42 -12.12 4.66 8.13
C SER A 42 -11.55 5.08 9.48
N SER A 43 -10.45 4.46 9.89
CA SER A 43 -9.63 4.96 11.00
C SER A 43 -8.91 6.26 10.63
N ASP A 44 -8.38 6.94 11.65
CA ASP A 44 -7.29 7.91 11.46
C ASP A 44 -6.03 7.21 10.93
N ALA A 45 -5.06 8.01 10.46
CA ALA A 45 -3.75 7.50 10.04
C ALA A 45 -3.01 6.90 11.24
N ILE A 46 -2.49 5.69 11.07
CA ILE A 46 -1.68 5.00 12.08
C ILE A 46 -0.29 4.79 11.49
N THR A 47 0.73 5.35 12.13
CA THR A 47 2.12 5.12 11.72
C THR A 47 2.64 3.81 12.32
N ILE A 48 3.10 2.89 11.47
CA ILE A 48 3.88 1.72 11.88
C ILE A 48 5.36 2.09 11.74
N LYS A 49 6.08 2.15 12.85
CA LYS A 49 7.51 2.45 12.83
C LYS A 49 8.31 1.33 12.15
N ALA A 50 9.51 1.65 11.67
CA ALA A 50 10.46 0.66 11.21
C ALA A 50 10.68 -0.40 12.30
N GLY A 51 10.49 -1.67 11.96
CA GLY A 51 10.56 -2.76 12.91
C GLY A 51 9.36 -2.86 13.86
N ASP A 52 8.30 -2.04 13.74
CA ASP A 52 7.04 -2.11 14.50
C ASP A 52 5.94 -2.91 13.74
N LYS A 53 4.82 -3.21 14.42
CA LYS A 53 3.69 -3.96 13.85
C LYS A 53 2.37 -3.33 14.20
N TYR A 54 1.40 -3.54 13.33
CA TYR A 54 0.00 -3.24 13.56
C TYR A 54 -0.80 -4.54 13.58
N THR A 55 -1.79 -4.61 14.46
CA THR A 55 -2.72 -5.73 14.56
C THR A 55 -4.12 -5.20 14.85
N GLU A 56 -5.12 -5.70 14.13
CA GLU A 56 -6.54 -5.51 14.47
C GLU A 56 -7.30 -6.84 14.46
N PRO A 57 -8.31 -7.01 15.33
CA PRO A 57 -9.21 -8.16 15.23
C PRO A 57 -10.02 -8.08 13.94
N TYR A 58 -10.36 -9.23 13.37
CA TYR A 58 -11.24 -9.22 12.19
C TYR A 58 -12.57 -8.53 12.51
N ARG A 59 -12.94 -7.62 11.63
CA ARG A 59 -14.24 -6.97 11.64
C ARG A 59 -15.12 -7.56 10.53
N LYS A 60 -16.43 -7.52 10.76
CA LYS A 60 -17.44 -7.82 9.75
C LYS A 60 -18.25 -6.55 9.50
N PRO A 61 -17.84 -5.72 8.52
CA PRO A 61 -18.56 -4.49 8.23
C PRO A 61 -19.98 -4.75 7.73
N SER A 62 -20.82 -3.71 7.66
CA SER A 62 -22.16 -3.82 7.06
C SER A 62 -22.15 -4.35 5.62
N GLN A 63 -21.01 -4.23 4.94
CA GLN A 63 -20.82 -4.60 3.56
C GLN A 63 -19.33 -4.83 3.23
N GLY A 64 -19.06 -5.87 2.46
CA GLY A 64 -17.71 -6.17 1.96
C GLY A 64 -16.71 -6.54 3.05
N GLY A 65 -15.45 -6.24 2.80
CA GLY A 65 -14.33 -6.48 3.70
C GLY A 65 -13.74 -5.21 4.31
N VAL A 66 -12.57 -5.39 4.91
CA VAL A 66 -11.71 -4.32 5.39
C VAL A 66 -10.47 -4.25 4.49
N SER A 67 -10.05 -3.02 4.17
CA SER A 67 -8.83 -2.72 3.45
C SER A 67 -7.89 -1.95 4.35
N LEU A 68 -6.78 -2.58 4.72
CA LEU A 68 -5.65 -1.94 5.40
C LEU A 68 -4.79 -1.27 4.34
N LYS A 69 -5.10 -0.01 4.05
CA LYS A 69 -4.43 0.79 3.02
C LYS A 69 -3.11 1.32 3.58
N MET A 70 -2.02 1.08 2.87
CA MET A 70 -0.64 1.39 3.28
C MET A 70 0.00 2.41 2.34
N MET A 71 0.66 3.40 2.92
CA MET A 71 1.39 4.43 2.19
C MET A 71 2.72 4.74 2.89
N ASN A 72 3.81 4.87 2.12
CA ASN A 72 5.07 5.35 2.67
C ASN A 72 4.96 6.83 3.11
N ASN A 73 5.75 7.22 4.12
CA ASN A 73 5.67 8.57 4.72
C ASN A 73 6.08 9.72 3.78
N THR A 74 6.49 9.43 2.55
CA THR A 74 6.79 10.43 1.52
C THR A 74 5.54 10.89 0.74
N GLY A 75 4.40 10.20 0.90
CA GLY A 75 3.16 10.50 0.19
C GLY A 75 2.18 11.37 0.98
N SER A 76 1.73 12.48 0.39
CA SER A 76 0.73 13.39 0.98
C SER A 76 -0.72 12.94 0.75
N ALA A 77 -0.95 11.80 0.10
CA ALA A 77 -2.24 11.49 -0.54
C ALA A 77 -3.25 10.76 0.37
N GLY A 78 -2.83 10.29 1.55
CA GLY A 78 -3.71 9.62 2.51
C GLY A 78 -4.35 8.34 1.96
N PRO A 79 -5.50 7.88 2.51
CA PRO A 79 -6.12 6.62 2.12
C PRO A 79 -6.79 6.63 0.73
N VAL A 80 -6.75 7.75 0.01
CA VAL A 80 -7.32 7.92 -1.33
C VAL A 80 -6.26 8.05 -2.42
N GLY A 81 -4.98 8.02 -2.05
CA GLY A 81 -3.84 8.08 -2.96
C GLY A 81 -3.43 6.74 -3.57
N PRO A 82 -2.31 6.70 -4.31
CA PRO A 82 -1.70 5.44 -4.71
C PRO A 82 -1.22 4.69 -3.47
N VAL A 83 -1.98 3.66 -3.08
CA VAL A 83 -1.75 2.85 -1.88
C VAL A 83 -1.64 1.38 -2.25
N SER A 84 -0.84 0.66 -1.48
CA SER A 84 -0.90 -0.81 -1.45
C SER A 84 -1.86 -1.23 -0.35
N GLN A 85 -2.59 -2.33 -0.53
CA GLN A 85 -3.73 -2.67 0.32
C GLN A 85 -3.61 -4.12 0.76
N PHE A 86 -3.61 -4.36 2.06
CA PHE A 86 -3.85 -5.69 2.60
C PHE A 86 -5.34 -5.78 2.92
N GLU A 87 -6.07 -6.59 2.16
CA GLU A 87 -7.53 -6.70 2.26
C GLU A 87 -7.92 -8.01 2.93
N TYR A 88 -8.98 -7.97 3.74
CA TYR A 88 -9.58 -9.16 4.32
C TYR A 88 -11.11 -9.09 4.40
N THR A 89 -11.77 -10.24 4.28
CA THR A 89 -13.24 -10.37 4.42
C THR A 89 -13.59 -11.57 5.29
N LEU A 90 -14.31 -11.33 6.39
CA LEU A 90 -14.78 -12.39 7.28
C LEU A 90 -16.20 -12.86 6.89
N GLU A 91 -16.27 -14.01 6.20
CA GLU A 91 -17.54 -14.60 5.77
C GLU A 91 -17.47 -16.13 5.70
N GLY A 92 -17.71 -16.80 6.84
CA GLY A 92 -17.57 -18.25 7.00
C GLY A 92 -16.11 -18.70 7.07
N PHE A 93 -15.31 -18.22 6.12
CA PHE A 93 -13.85 -18.26 6.08
C PHE A 93 -13.29 -16.84 6.23
N ILE A 94 -12.00 -16.73 6.53
CA ILE A 94 -11.27 -15.49 6.29
C ILE A 94 -10.73 -15.51 4.85
N TRP A 95 -11.14 -14.52 4.06
CA TRP A 95 -10.61 -14.27 2.73
C TRP A 95 -9.59 -13.14 2.83
N TYR A 96 -8.49 -13.23 2.10
CA TYR A 96 -7.42 -12.25 2.20
C TYR A 96 -6.58 -12.16 0.92
N ASP A 97 -6.03 -10.97 0.67
CA ASP A 97 -5.15 -10.72 -0.46
C ASP A 97 -4.32 -9.43 -0.27
N MET A 98 -3.38 -9.25 -1.19
CA MET A 98 -2.66 -8.00 -1.38
C MET A 98 -3.11 -7.35 -2.68
N SER A 99 -3.36 -6.04 -2.66
CA SER A 99 -3.97 -5.31 -3.76
C SER A 99 -3.27 -3.98 -4.01
N ASN A 100 -2.97 -3.74 -5.28
CA ASN A 100 -2.31 -2.56 -5.82
C ASN A 100 -3.22 -1.85 -6.85
N VAL A 101 -4.52 -2.17 -6.87
CA VAL A 101 -5.48 -1.63 -7.84
C VAL A 101 -5.65 -0.11 -7.71
N ASP A 102 -5.54 0.44 -6.49
CA ASP A 102 -5.67 1.87 -6.22
C ASP A 102 -4.45 2.69 -6.67
N CYS A 103 -3.36 2.05 -7.09
CA CYS A 103 -2.20 2.76 -7.62
C CYS A 103 -2.48 3.43 -8.97
N SER A 104 -3.52 3.02 -9.70
CA SER A 104 -4.07 3.75 -10.87
C SER A 104 -3.03 4.18 -11.93
N GLY A 105 -2.01 3.35 -12.18
CA GLY A 105 -0.92 3.65 -13.14
C GLY A 105 0.28 4.42 -12.56
N HIS A 106 0.24 4.74 -11.26
CA HIS A 106 1.37 5.25 -10.50
C HIS A 106 2.14 4.11 -9.81
N ALA A 107 3.35 4.41 -9.35
CA ALA A 107 4.13 3.47 -8.55
C ALA A 107 3.42 3.20 -7.21
N CYS A 108 3.17 1.93 -6.91
CA CYS A 108 2.65 1.52 -5.61
C CYS A 108 3.74 1.62 -4.54
N PRO A 109 3.42 2.10 -3.32
CA PRO A 109 4.40 2.32 -2.26
C PRO A 109 5.26 1.10 -1.93
N PHE A 110 4.72 -0.12 -2.06
CA PHE A 110 5.43 -1.35 -1.70
C PHE A 110 5.70 -2.30 -2.88
N ALA A 111 5.45 -1.90 -4.12
CA ALA A 111 5.72 -2.77 -5.28
C ALA A 111 7.21 -3.09 -5.46
N GLN A 112 8.09 -2.17 -5.07
CA GLN A 112 9.55 -2.34 -5.20
C GLN A 112 10.20 -2.97 -3.95
N HIS A 113 9.48 -3.08 -2.84
CA HIS A 113 10.08 -3.50 -1.56
C HIS A 113 9.88 -4.99 -1.24
N GLY A 114 9.00 -5.67 -1.97
CA GLY A 114 8.64 -7.05 -1.66
C GLY A 114 7.76 -7.16 -0.40
N TRP A 115 7.03 -8.27 -0.32
CA TRP A 115 6.21 -8.60 0.84
C TRP A 115 5.91 -10.10 0.86
N TYR A 116 5.55 -10.61 2.03
CA TYR A 116 5.15 -12.00 2.24
C TYR A 116 3.86 -12.07 3.09
N LEU A 117 2.85 -12.78 2.59
CA LEU A 117 1.53 -12.95 3.20
C LEU A 117 1.37 -14.41 3.63
N ASP A 118 1.15 -14.63 4.91
CA ASP A 118 1.08 -15.94 5.57
C ASP A 118 -0.06 -15.99 6.59
N SER A 119 -0.25 -17.16 7.19
CA SER A 119 -1.11 -17.37 8.35
C SER A 119 -0.35 -18.02 9.51
N THR A 120 -0.87 -17.86 10.73
CA THR A 120 -0.40 -18.66 11.89
C THR A 120 -0.61 -20.16 11.69
N ASP A 121 -1.59 -20.58 10.89
CA ASP A 121 -1.74 -21.97 10.43
C ASP A 121 -1.04 -22.16 9.09
N HIS A 122 0.00 -22.98 9.08
CA HIS A 122 0.82 -23.23 7.90
C HIS A 122 0.13 -24.08 6.82
N ASN A 123 -1.10 -24.53 7.04
CA ASN A 123 -1.92 -25.16 6.01
C ASN A 123 -2.67 -24.13 5.16
N CYS A 124 -2.77 -22.88 5.61
CA CYS A 124 -3.35 -21.81 4.80
C CYS A 124 -2.44 -21.48 3.61
N PRO A 125 -3.01 -21.15 2.43
CA PRO A 125 -2.22 -20.68 1.29
C PRO A 125 -1.41 -19.43 1.62
N THR A 126 -0.24 -19.29 1.01
CA THR A 126 0.61 -18.09 1.13
C THR A 126 0.71 -17.35 -0.20
N ARG A 127 1.13 -16.09 -0.15
CA ARG A 127 1.44 -15.29 -1.33
C ARG A 127 2.62 -14.37 -1.04
N ASN A 128 3.40 -14.03 -2.05
CA ASN A 128 4.48 -13.09 -1.90
C ASN A 128 4.73 -12.32 -3.19
N CYS A 129 5.49 -11.25 -3.05
CA CYS A 129 6.17 -10.61 -4.16
C CYS A 129 7.61 -10.33 -3.82
N LEU A 130 8.46 -10.48 -4.83
CA LEU A 130 9.86 -10.15 -4.73
C LEU A 130 10.05 -8.63 -4.74
N GLU A 131 11.19 -8.18 -4.24
CA GLU A 131 11.63 -6.80 -4.37
C GLU A 131 12.01 -6.48 -5.81
N ASN A 132 12.00 -5.19 -6.15
CA ASN A 132 12.44 -4.65 -7.43
C ASN A 132 11.78 -5.28 -8.68
N VAL A 133 10.55 -5.79 -8.54
CA VAL A 133 9.76 -6.32 -9.67
C VAL A 133 8.87 -5.22 -10.25
N GLU A 134 8.86 -5.09 -11.58
CA GLU A 134 8.00 -4.13 -12.28
C GLU A 134 6.51 -4.45 -12.05
N LYS A 135 6.16 -5.74 -12.02
CA LYS A 135 4.81 -6.22 -11.76
C LYS A 135 4.80 -7.37 -10.75
N CYS A 136 4.27 -7.09 -9.58
CA CYS A 136 4.04 -8.06 -8.53
C CYS A 136 2.84 -8.96 -8.90
N ILE A 137 3.12 -10.19 -9.35
CA ILE A 137 2.07 -11.16 -9.73
C ILE A 137 1.22 -11.64 -8.55
N GLY A 138 1.78 -11.57 -7.34
CA GLY A 138 1.10 -11.96 -6.10
C GLY A 138 0.07 -10.95 -5.60
N ALA A 139 0.05 -9.72 -6.15
CA ALA A 139 -0.94 -8.71 -5.80
C ALA A 139 -1.93 -8.47 -6.94
N TYR A 140 -3.14 -8.04 -6.58
CA TYR A 140 -4.09 -7.51 -7.56
C TYR A 140 -3.55 -6.25 -8.23
N THR A 141 -3.51 -6.26 -9.55
CA THR A 141 -3.15 -5.09 -10.38
C THR A 141 -4.30 -4.63 -11.26
N TYR A 142 -5.37 -5.42 -11.33
CA TYR A 142 -6.61 -5.09 -12.01
C TYR A 142 -7.79 -5.42 -11.10
N TRP A 143 -8.79 -4.55 -11.09
CA TRP A 143 -9.97 -4.66 -10.22
C TRP A 143 -10.93 -5.81 -10.62
N ASN A 144 -10.74 -6.43 -11.78
CA ASN A 144 -11.69 -7.36 -12.39
C ASN A 144 -11.16 -8.79 -12.54
N ASN A 145 -10.16 -9.18 -11.76
CA ASN A 145 -9.73 -10.57 -11.68
C ASN A 145 -9.64 -11.02 -10.23
N ASP A 146 -9.75 -12.33 -10.00
CA ASP A 146 -9.88 -12.92 -8.66
C ASP A 146 -8.72 -13.90 -8.38
N ILE A 147 -7.63 -13.77 -9.12
CA ILE A 147 -6.56 -14.79 -9.17
C ILE A 147 -5.66 -14.79 -7.94
N ASN A 148 -5.74 -13.78 -7.07
CA ASN A 148 -4.86 -13.57 -5.92
C ASN A 148 -5.56 -13.68 -4.56
N THR A 149 -6.87 -13.94 -4.54
CA THR A 149 -7.63 -14.12 -3.30
C THR A 149 -7.31 -15.48 -2.71
N LEU A 150 -6.91 -15.46 -1.44
CA LEU A 150 -6.67 -16.63 -0.63
C LEU A 150 -7.79 -16.78 0.39
N SER A 151 -7.90 -17.96 1.00
CA SER A 151 -8.86 -18.24 2.05
C SER A 151 -8.30 -19.19 3.09
N CYS A 152 -8.70 -18.99 4.35
CA CYS A 152 -8.44 -19.95 5.41
C CYS A 152 -9.59 -19.99 6.44
N ASP A 153 -9.51 -20.91 7.41
CA ASP A 153 -10.42 -20.94 8.55
C ASP A 153 -10.41 -19.59 9.28
N SER A 154 -11.59 -19.09 9.67
CA SER A 154 -11.73 -17.77 10.26
C SER A 154 -11.07 -17.61 11.64
N ASN A 155 -10.63 -18.70 12.27
CA ASN A 155 -9.92 -18.67 13.54
C ASN A 155 -8.41 -18.49 13.37
N ASN A 156 -7.91 -18.45 12.15
CA ASN A 156 -6.49 -18.24 11.87
C ASN A 156 -6.16 -16.76 11.71
N ASP A 157 -5.02 -16.35 12.27
CA ASP A 157 -4.49 -15.01 12.06
C ASP A 157 -3.85 -14.94 10.67
N ILE A 158 -4.11 -13.86 9.94
CA ILE A 158 -3.45 -13.54 8.68
C ILE A 158 -2.43 -12.45 8.94
N GLN A 159 -1.22 -12.66 8.44
CA GLN A 159 -0.06 -11.82 8.69
C GLN A 159 0.60 -11.44 7.37
N ILE A 160 0.85 -10.16 7.17
CA ILE A 160 1.70 -9.68 6.09
C ILE A 160 2.98 -9.08 6.65
N TYR A 161 4.10 -9.41 6.03
CA TYR A 161 5.42 -8.90 6.34
C TYR A 161 5.88 -8.02 5.17
N MET A 162 6.09 -6.74 5.45
CA MET A 162 6.50 -5.76 4.44
C MET A 162 8.02 -5.70 4.35
N CYS A 163 8.56 -5.45 3.15
CA CYS A 163 10.00 -5.35 2.90
C CYS A 163 10.79 -6.65 3.11
N ILE A 164 10.16 -7.80 2.82
CA ILE A 164 10.81 -9.11 2.77
C ILE A 164 10.28 -9.90 1.57
N THR A 165 11.08 -10.85 1.08
CA THR A 165 10.72 -11.63 -0.12
C THR A 165 10.50 -13.12 0.17
N SER A 166 10.90 -13.59 1.35
CA SER A 166 10.76 -14.96 1.84
C SER A 166 9.94 -15.00 3.13
N LYS A 167 9.45 -16.20 3.47
CA LYS A 167 8.84 -16.45 4.78
C LYS A 167 9.83 -16.03 5.88
N PRO A 168 9.40 -15.28 6.91
CA PRO A 168 10.23 -15.04 8.09
C PRO A 168 10.56 -16.37 8.76
N ASP A 169 11.80 -16.55 9.21
CA ASP A 169 12.17 -17.76 9.92
C ASP A 169 11.39 -17.83 11.24
N SER A 170 11.02 -19.04 11.69
CA SER A 170 10.33 -19.23 12.98
C SER A 170 11.16 -18.76 14.19
N ASN A 171 12.47 -18.56 14.00
CA ASN A 171 13.40 -17.99 14.97
C ASN A 171 13.65 -16.49 14.77
N ASP A 172 13.02 -15.85 13.77
CA ASP A 172 12.91 -14.40 13.70
C ASP A 172 11.98 -13.96 14.83
N ASN A 173 12.48 -14.06 16.06
CA ASN A 173 12.02 -13.26 17.17
C ASN A 173 12.03 -11.86 16.63
N TYR A 174 10.84 -11.36 16.37
CA TYR A 174 10.58 -10.01 15.98
C TYR A 174 11.21 -9.13 17.04
N THR A 175 12.44 -8.73 16.76
CA THR A 175 13.25 -7.85 17.57
C THR A 175 13.02 -6.52 16.88
N PRO A 176 12.37 -5.55 17.54
CA PRO A 176 12.21 -4.22 16.99
C PRO A 176 13.58 -3.78 16.47
N ALA A 177 13.62 -3.32 15.22
CA ALA A 177 14.85 -2.73 14.69
C ALA A 177 15.32 -1.69 15.72
N PRO A 178 16.58 -1.68 16.15
CA PRO A 178 17.05 -0.65 17.05
C PRO A 178 16.77 0.68 16.37
N SER A 179 16.02 1.56 17.04
CA SER A 179 15.74 2.91 16.57
C SER A 179 17.04 3.53 16.08
N SER A 180 17.21 3.58 14.76
CA SER A 180 18.31 4.29 14.14
C SER A 180 17.99 5.76 14.38
N SER A 181 18.56 6.31 15.46
CA SER A 181 18.66 7.74 15.65
C SER A 181 19.50 8.24 14.47
N SER A 182 18.81 8.68 13.42
CA SER A 182 19.42 9.43 12.34
C SER A 182 20.21 10.57 12.97
N PRO A 183 21.51 10.73 12.69
CA PRO A 183 22.26 11.85 13.23
C PRO A 183 21.62 13.15 12.73
N GLU A 184 21.30 13.99 13.71
CA GLU A 184 20.88 15.38 13.54
C GLU A 184 21.85 16.05 12.57
N ALA A 185 21.34 16.40 11.38
CA ALA A 185 22.12 17.17 10.41
C ALA A 185 22.54 18.49 11.07
N PRO A 186 23.82 18.90 10.99
CA PRO A 186 24.24 20.16 11.54
C PRO A 186 23.51 21.31 10.84
N ALA A 187 22.85 22.14 11.64
CA ALA A 187 22.25 23.40 11.22
C ALA A 187 23.28 24.22 10.44
N SER A 188 23.07 24.34 9.13
CA SER A 188 23.85 25.23 8.27
C SER A 188 23.21 26.61 8.37
N GLU A 189 24.00 27.59 8.82
CA GLU A 189 23.63 29.00 8.77
C GLU A 189 23.25 29.45 7.34
N PRO A 190 22.34 30.43 7.20
CA PRO A 190 21.91 30.90 5.90
C PRO A 190 23.03 31.69 5.22
N THR A 191 23.65 31.07 4.20
CA THR A 191 24.49 31.80 3.25
C THR A 191 23.58 32.63 2.35
N GLN A 192 23.66 33.96 2.48
CA GLN A 192 22.97 34.90 1.62
C GLN A 192 23.53 34.79 0.19
N VAL A 193 22.73 34.26 -0.73
CA VAL A 193 23.00 34.34 -2.17
C VAL A 193 22.60 35.74 -2.64
N GLN A 194 23.59 36.55 -2.99
CA GLN A 194 23.38 37.82 -3.66
C GLN A 194 22.83 37.58 -5.07
N VAL A 195 21.67 38.16 -5.34
CA VAL A 195 21.09 38.26 -6.68
C VAL A 195 21.93 39.28 -7.48
N GLN A 196 22.81 38.81 -8.35
CA GLN A 196 23.36 39.65 -9.42
C GLN A 196 22.44 39.55 -10.62
N GLN A 197 21.74 40.65 -10.90
CA GLN A 197 21.02 40.87 -12.15
C GLN A 197 22.06 41.00 -13.29
N ALA A 198 22.13 39.99 -14.15
CA ALA A 198 22.82 40.12 -15.43
C ALA A 198 21.83 40.72 -16.45
N GLN A 199 22.11 41.94 -16.90
CA GLN A 199 21.47 42.52 -18.08
C GLN A 199 21.86 41.70 -19.31
N VAL A 200 20.88 41.11 -19.98
CA VAL A 200 21.08 40.48 -21.29
C VAL A 200 20.94 41.58 -22.34
N GLU A 201 22.08 42.09 -22.80
CA GLU A 201 22.16 42.88 -24.03
C GLU A 201 21.95 41.96 -25.23
N ALA A 202 20.99 42.32 -26.08
CA ALA A 202 20.70 41.61 -27.31
C ALA A 202 21.83 41.83 -28.34
N PRO A 203 22.42 40.78 -28.95
CA PRO A 203 23.32 40.97 -30.07
C PRO A 203 22.53 41.34 -31.33
N ALA A 204 23.02 42.37 -32.01
CA ALA A 204 22.51 42.84 -33.29
C ALA A 204 22.56 41.75 -34.36
N ALA A 205 21.51 41.71 -35.19
CA ALA A 205 21.39 40.80 -36.32
C ALA A 205 22.49 41.04 -37.38
N PRO A 206 23.13 40.00 -37.92
CA PRO A 206 24.02 40.15 -39.06
C PRO A 206 23.22 40.31 -40.37
N VAL A 207 23.67 41.25 -41.19
CA VAL A 207 23.18 41.54 -42.54
C VAL A 207 23.54 40.37 -43.47
N VAL A 208 22.54 39.81 -44.15
CA VAL A 208 22.71 38.73 -45.14
C VAL A 208 22.85 39.32 -46.54
N THR A 209 24.00 39.09 -47.17
CA THR A 209 24.22 39.23 -48.61
C THR A 209 23.83 37.92 -49.32
N PRO A 210 23.05 37.92 -50.42
CA PRO A 210 22.72 36.70 -51.15
C PRO A 210 23.69 36.42 -52.30
N SER A 211 24.10 35.17 -52.45
CA SER A 211 24.64 34.53 -53.67
C SER A 211 24.71 33.00 -53.46
N PRO A 212 24.83 32.19 -54.52
CA PRO A 212 23.81 31.85 -55.51
C PRO A 212 23.23 30.44 -55.25
N VAL A 213 22.06 30.18 -55.84
CA VAL A 213 21.26 28.96 -55.71
C VAL A 213 22.06 27.70 -56.06
N GLU A 214 22.28 26.84 -55.08
CA GLU A 214 22.70 25.45 -55.24
C GLU A 214 21.53 24.53 -54.86
N ALA A 215 21.26 23.52 -55.68
CA ALA A 215 20.09 22.66 -55.55
C ALA A 215 20.13 21.83 -54.25
N PRO A 216 19.00 21.66 -53.53
CA PRO A 216 19.02 20.99 -52.24
C PRO A 216 19.19 19.47 -52.38
N PRO A 217 19.99 18.82 -51.52
CA PRO A 217 19.98 17.37 -51.42
C PRO A 217 18.65 16.89 -50.83
N HIS A 218 18.20 15.72 -51.26
CA HIS A 218 16.98 15.08 -50.77
C HIS A 218 17.09 14.75 -49.28
N VAL A 219 16.49 15.60 -48.43
CA VAL A 219 16.31 15.31 -47.00
C VAL A 219 15.07 14.42 -46.86
N VAL A 220 15.27 13.15 -46.52
CA VAL A 220 14.18 12.26 -46.11
C VAL A 220 13.75 12.70 -44.71
N THR A 221 12.59 13.35 -44.63
CA THR A 221 11.95 13.69 -43.36
C THR A 221 11.10 12.51 -42.93
N GLU A 222 11.54 11.73 -41.95
CA GLU A 222 10.70 10.72 -41.32
C GLU A 222 9.72 11.42 -40.38
N ILE A 223 8.46 11.53 -40.81
CA ILE A 223 7.38 12.05 -39.97
C ILE A 223 6.98 10.93 -39.01
N VAL A 224 7.60 10.90 -37.83
CA VAL A 224 7.18 10.04 -36.73
C VAL A 224 5.90 10.63 -36.14
N TYR A 225 4.76 10.02 -36.44
CA TYR A 225 3.49 10.36 -35.80
C TYR A 225 3.52 9.82 -34.36
N VAL A 226 3.87 10.68 -33.39
CA VAL A 226 3.64 10.39 -31.98
C VAL A 226 2.18 10.72 -31.67
N THR A 227 1.31 9.72 -31.75
CA THR A 227 -0.02 9.81 -31.16
C THR A 227 0.13 9.91 -29.64
N GLN A 228 0.10 11.14 -29.11
CA GLN A 228 -0.16 11.34 -27.69
C GLN A 228 -1.61 10.95 -27.42
N VAL A 229 -1.81 9.76 -26.85
CA VAL A 229 -3.11 9.39 -26.28
C VAL A 229 -3.23 10.14 -24.96
N SER A 230 -3.76 11.36 -25.00
CA SER A 230 -4.23 12.04 -23.81
C SER A 230 -5.46 11.30 -23.30
N TYR A 231 -5.28 10.44 -22.31
CA TYR A 231 -6.41 9.99 -21.51
C TYR A 231 -6.90 11.21 -20.74
N GLU A 232 -8.07 11.75 -21.11
CA GLU A 232 -8.82 12.60 -20.21
C GLU A 232 -9.07 11.77 -18.94
N MET A 233 -8.34 12.11 -17.87
CA MET A 233 -8.52 11.54 -16.56
C MET A 233 -9.90 11.97 -16.07
N VAL A 234 -10.92 11.17 -16.37
CA VAL A 234 -12.19 11.23 -15.68
C VAL A 234 -11.87 11.03 -14.20
N ALA A 235 -12.03 12.09 -13.42
CA ALA A 235 -11.69 12.14 -12.00
C ALA A 235 -12.06 10.83 -11.28
N PRO A 236 -11.15 10.17 -10.55
CA PRO A 236 -11.48 8.97 -9.82
C PRO A 236 -12.14 9.37 -8.50
N ASN A 237 -13.36 9.90 -8.59
CA ASN A 237 -14.25 10.03 -7.43
C ASN A 237 -15.27 8.87 -7.38
N LYS A 238 -15.09 7.82 -8.19
CA LYS A 238 -15.67 6.53 -7.88
C LYS A 238 -14.83 5.92 -6.77
N ARG A 239 -15.23 6.17 -5.53
CA ARG A 239 -14.87 5.31 -4.41
C ARG A 239 -15.11 3.88 -4.89
N HIS A 240 -14.04 3.13 -5.11
CA HIS A 240 -14.12 1.69 -5.26
C HIS A 240 -14.82 1.20 -4.00
N VAL A 241 -16.08 0.81 -4.14
CA VAL A 241 -16.79 0.20 -3.04
C VAL A 241 -16.17 -1.18 -2.91
N HIS A 242 -15.61 -1.52 -1.74
CA HIS A 242 -15.06 -2.84 -1.41
C HIS A 242 -16.14 -3.95 -1.37
N HIS A 243 -17.23 -3.76 -2.12
CA HIS A 243 -18.20 -4.77 -2.52
C HIS A 243 -17.55 -5.74 -3.49
N ALA A 244 -16.86 -6.72 -2.97
CA ALA A 244 -16.74 -8.00 -3.65
C ALA A 244 -16.07 -9.00 -2.69
N ARG A 245 -16.68 -10.10 -2.22
CA ARG A 245 -17.14 -11.20 -3.09
C ARG A 245 -17.16 -10.78 -4.54
N HIS A 246 -16.02 -10.90 -5.21
CA HIS A 246 -16.09 -10.89 -6.66
C HIS A 246 -17.14 -11.95 -7.00
N PRO A 247 -18.22 -11.61 -7.73
CA PRO A 247 -19.45 -12.42 -7.79
C PRO A 247 -19.28 -13.80 -8.47
N HIS A 248 -18.06 -14.30 -8.61
CA HIS A 248 -17.70 -15.55 -9.27
C HIS A 248 -17.29 -16.67 -8.32
N ALA A 249 -17.10 -16.43 -7.02
CA ALA A 249 -17.00 -17.51 -6.03
C ALA A 249 -18.39 -18.07 -5.69
N ARG A 250 -19.07 -18.66 -6.69
CA ARG A 250 -20.21 -19.54 -6.42
C ARG A 250 -19.67 -20.84 -5.80
N PRO A 251 -20.28 -21.35 -4.72
CA PRO A 251 -20.03 -22.72 -4.30
C PRO A 251 -20.40 -23.62 -5.48
N LEU A 252 -19.47 -24.45 -5.93
CA LEU A 252 -19.84 -25.62 -6.70
C LEU A 252 -20.70 -26.48 -5.79
N MET A 253 -22.01 -26.51 -6.08
CA MET A 253 -22.90 -27.60 -5.70
C MET A 253 -22.48 -28.88 -6.43
#